data_AF-A0A7R6XYQ1-F1
#
_entry.id   AF-A0A7R6XYQ1-F1
#
_cell.length_a   1.000
_cell.length_b   1.000
_cell.length_c   1.000
_cell.angle_alpha   90.00
_cell.angle_beta   90.00
_cell.angle_gamma   90.00
#
_symmetry.space_group_name_H-M   'P 1'
#
loop_
_entity.id
_entity.type
_entity.pdbx_description
1 polymer ?
#
loop_
_entity_poly.entity_id
_entity_poly.type
_entity_poly.pdbx_seq_one_letter_code
_entity_poly.pdbx_strand_id
1 'polypeptide(L)'
;MHIRPASSADAPAIWSILEPTIRVGETYTLDRNLSQAVAIAYWMGADKEVFVAEEAGAILGTYYIRPNQAGGGRHVCNCLYETKVQAIATRLVDKWGSAKAQTRAQAVARRCAGTRAKIACDIAMSVRDCNRLDIYYH
;
A
#
# COMPACT_ATOMS: atom_id res chain seq x y z
N MET A 1 -3.35 -13.02 8.24
CA MET A 1 -3.87 -12.18 7.14
C MET A 1 -5.11 -12.80 6.47
N HIS A 2 -6.15 -11.99 6.22
CA HIS A 2 -7.40 -12.35 5.55
C HIS A 2 -7.71 -11.34 4.43
N ILE A 3 -8.08 -11.82 3.23
CA ILE A 3 -8.50 -10.96 2.11
C ILE A 3 -10.01 -11.01 2.02
N ARG A 4 -10.67 -9.85 2.01
CA ARG A 4 -12.14 -9.74 1.92
C ARG A 4 -12.59 -8.58 1.03
N PRO A 5 -13.84 -8.60 0.53
CA PRO A 5 -14.43 -7.44 -0.11
C PRO A 5 -14.35 -6.20 0.80
N ALA A 6 -14.04 -5.05 0.19
CA ALA A 6 -14.04 -3.77 0.87
C ALA A 6 -15.48 -3.32 1.12
N SER A 7 -15.71 -2.73 2.29
CA SER A 7 -16.97 -2.09 2.68
C SER A 7 -16.78 -0.58 2.78
N SER A 8 -17.88 0.18 2.84
CA SER A 8 -17.82 1.63 3.07
C SER A 8 -17.12 2.00 4.38
N ALA A 9 -17.15 1.13 5.39
CA ALA A 9 -16.45 1.31 6.66
C ALA A 9 -14.92 1.29 6.52
N ASP A 10 -14.39 0.69 5.45
CA ASP A 10 -12.95 0.62 5.20
C ASP A 10 -12.39 1.91 4.55
N ALA A 11 -13.26 2.85 4.13
CA ALA A 11 -12.87 4.05 3.39
C ALA A 11 -11.79 4.90 4.09
N PRO A 12 -11.81 5.14 5.42
CA PRO A 12 -10.72 5.85 6.09
C PRO A 12 -9.40 5.11 6.02
N ALA A 13 -9.41 3.78 6.15
CA ALA A 13 -8.21 2.96 6.11
C ALA A 13 -7.64 2.86 4.69
N ILE A 14 -8.50 2.72 3.68
CA ILE A 14 -8.14 2.79 2.27
C ILE A 14 -7.52 4.16 1.95
N TRP A 15 -8.13 5.25 2.40
CA TRP A 15 -7.56 6.59 2.20
C TRP A 15 -6.16 6.73 2.77
N SER A 16 -5.93 6.25 4.00
CA SER A 16 -4.60 6.27 4.63
C SER A 16 -3.53 5.52 3.84
N ILE A 17 -3.93 4.57 2.99
CA ILE A 17 -3.05 3.81 2.10
C ILE A 17 -2.81 4.58 0.79
N LEU A 18 -3.87 5.16 0.20
CA LEU A 18 -3.81 5.82 -1.10
C LEU A 18 -3.21 7.23 -1.05
N GLU A 19 -3.49 7.99 0.00
CA GLU A 19 -3.14 9.41 0.10
C GLU A 19 -1.65 9.67 -0.16
N PRO A 20 -0.70 8.96 0.49
CA PRO A 20 0.72 9.23 0.27
C PRO A 20 1.12 9.08 -1.19
N THR A 21 0.61 8.04 -1.87
CA THR A 21 0.91 7.78 -3.28
C THR A 21 0.25 8.80 -4.21
N ILE A 22 -1.02 9.18 -3.96
CA ILE A 22 -1.74 10.18 -4.76
C ILE A 22 -1.09 11.56 -4.63
N ARG A 23 -0.78 12.00 -3.41
CA ARG A 23 -0.13 13.31 -3.16
C ARG A 23 1.21 13.41 -3.86
N VAL A 24 1.91 12.28 -3.98
CA VAL A 24 3.17 12.18 -4.69
C VAL A 24 2.99 12.19 -6.22
N GLY A 25 1.87 11.77 -6.79
CA GLY A 25 1.52 12.03 -8.19
C GLY A 25 2.42 11.41 -9.27
N GLU A 26 3.21 10.40 -8.92
CA GLU A 26 4.14 9.73 -9.84
C GLU A 26 3.67 8.34 -10.27
N THR A 27 2.68 7.76 -9.57
CA THR A 27 2.16 6.40 -9.82
C THR A 27 0.76 6.41 -10.44
N TYR A 28 -0.02 7.44 -10.13
CA TYR A 28 -1.37 7.62 -10.64
C TYR A 28 -1.45 8.82 -11.57
N THR A 29 -2.21 8.68 -12.66
CA THR A 29 -2.65 9.82 -13.51
C THR A 29 -3.81 10.56 -12.86
N LEU A 30 -3.79 10.67 -11.54
CA LEU A 30 -4.81 11.31 -10.71
C LEU A 30 -4.29 12.66 -10.24
N ASP A 31 -5.20 13.64 -10.09
CA ASP A 31 -4.84 14.94 -9.54
C ASP A 31 -4.31 14.78 -8.10
N ARG A 32 -3.10 15.30 -7.85
CA ARG A 32 -2.43 15.25 -6.54
C ARG A 32 -3.23 15.94 -5.45
N ASN A 33 -4.11 16.87 -5.82
CA ASN A 33 -4.96 17.64 -4.91
C ASN A 33 -6.37 17.05 -4.74
N LEU A 34 -6.60 15.81 -5.20
CA LEU A 34 -7.86 15.11 -4.98
C LEU A 34 -8.26 15.13 -3.51
N SER A 35 -9.52 15.46 -3.25
CA SER A 35 -10.10 15.27 -1.93
C SER A 35 -10.22 13.78 -1.62
N GLN A 36 -10.20 13.43 -0.33
CA GLN A 36 -10.43 12.06 0.12
C GLN A 36 -11.70 11.46 -0.48
N ALA A 37 -12.80 12.23 -0.48
CA ALA A 37 -14.07 11.77 -1.00
C ALA A 37 -13.99 11.38 -2.49
N VAL A 38 -13.32 12.18 -3.31
CA VAL A 38 -13.18 11.88 -4.76
C VAL A 38 -12.22 10.71 -4.99
N ALA A 39 -11.12 10.62 -4.23
CA ALA A 39 -10.20 9.49 -4.32
C ALA A 39 -10.86 8.16 -3.93
N ILE A 40 -11.67 8.16 -2.86
CA ILE A 40 -12.44 6.99 -2.45
C ILE A 40 -13.53 6.64 -3.48
N ALA A 41 -14.26 7.62 -4.01
CA ALA A 41 -15.24 7.38 -5.07
C ALA A 41 -14.60 6.79 -6.34
N TYR A 42 -13.39 7.24 -6.70
CA TYR A 42 -12.61 6.67 -7.80
C TYR A 42 -12.25 5.21 -7.50
N TRP A 43 -11.66 4.95 -6.33
CA TRP A 43 -11.14 3.64 -5.95
C TRP A 43 -12.25 2.60 -5.74
N MET A 44 -13.36 2.99 -5.13
CA MET A 44 -14.53 2.15 -4.81
C MET A 44 -15.68 2.28 -5.82
N GLY A 45 -15.38 2.76 -7.03
CA GLY A 45 -16.38 2.93 -8.08
C GLY A 45 -17.07 1.61 -8.46
N ALA A 46 -18.34 1.69 -8.88
CA ALA A 46 -19.18 0.53 -9.19
C ALA A 46 -18.68 -0.33 -10.38
N ASP A 47 -17.73 0.17 -11.17
CA ASP A 47 -17.05 -0.56 -12.23
C ASP A 47 -15.93 -1.49 -11.71
N LYS A 48 -15.70 -1.52 -10.40
CA LYS A 48 -14.58 -2.20 -9.75
C LYS A 48 -15.05 -3.15 -8.66
N GLU A 49 -14.39 -4.29 -8.59
CA GLU A 49 -14.44 -5.15 -7.41
C GLU A 49 -13.25 -4.80 -6.51
N VAL A 50 -13.51 -4.33 -5.29
CA VAL A 50 -12.48 -3.85 -4.37
C VAL A 50 -12.33 -4.78 -3.19
N PHE A 51 -11.08 -5.05 -2.83
CA PHE A 51 -10.71 -5.92 -1.74
C PHE A 51 -9.75 -5.21 -0.79
N VAL A 52 -9.73 -5.68 0.45
CA VAL A 52 -8.78 -5.29 1.48
C VAL A 52 -8.06 -6.50 2.03
N ALA A 53 -6.77 -6.34 2.31
CA ALA A 53 -5.98 -7.29 3.09
C ALA A 53 -5.99 -6.83 4.55
N GLU A 54 -6.61 -7.62 5.41
CA GLU A 54 -6.75 -7.36 6.84
C GLU A 54 -5.89 -8.30 7.66
N GLU A 55 -5.30 -7.79 8.74
CA GLU A 55 -4.62 -8.58 9.75
C GLU A 55 -4.84 -7.95 11.12
N ALA A 56 -5.31 -8.75 12.09
CA ALA A 56 -5.60 -8.30 13.45
C ALA A 56 -6.46 -7.01 13.52
N GLY A 57 -7.48 -6.89 12.65
CA GLY A 57 -8.35 -5.71 12.57
C GLY A 57 -7.77 -4.51 11.83
N ALA A 58 -6.51 -4.58 11.37
CA ALA A 58 -5.87 -3.52 10.62
C ALA A 58 -5.88 -3.80 9.11
N ILE A 59 -6.33 -2.82 8.31
CA ILE A 59 -6.18 -2.88 6.86
C ILE A 59 -4.74 -2.53 6.48
N LEU A 60 -4.06 -3.50 5.88
CA LEU A 60 -2.66 -3.44 5.48
C LEU A 60 -2.49 -3.12 3.99
N GLY A 61 -3.53 -3.36 3.19
CA GLY A 61 -3.50 -3.11 1.75
C GLY A 61 -4.89 -3.15 1.14
N THR A 62 -5.00 -2.59 -0.05
CA THR A 62 -6.21 -2.62 -0.86
C THR A 62 -5.84 -2.87 -2.31
N TYR A 63 -6.72 -3.55 -3.03
CA TYR A 63 -6.61 -3.66 -4.47
C TYR A 63 -8.01 -3.66 -5.08
N TYR A 64 -8.08 -3.28 -6.36
CA TYR A 64 -9.29 -3.47 -7.13
C TYR A 64 -9.03 -4.26 -8.40
N ILE A 65 -10.09 -4.88 -8.92
CA ILE A 65 -10.12 -5.54 -10.22
C ILE A 65 -11.21 -4.88 -11.07
N ARG A 66 -10.92 -4.60 -12.33
CA ARG A 66 -11.93 -4.16 -13.32
C ARG A 66 -11.57 -4.61 -14.74
N PRO A 67 -12.54 -4.61 -15.66
CA PRO A 67 -12.24 -4.63 -17.09
C PRO A 67 -11.30 -3.47 -17.44
N ASN A 68 -10.20 -3.77 -18.13
CA ASN A 68 -9.21 -2.78 -18.54
C ASN A 68 -9.80 -1.83 -19.60
N GLN A 69 -10.65 -2.36 -20.47
CA GLN A 69 -11.30 -1.64 -21.57
C GLN A 69 -12.78 -2.01 -21.67
N ALA A 70 -13.60 -1.11 -22.22
CA ALA A 70 -15.00 -1.40 -22.55
C ALA A 70 -15.13 -2.21 -23.86
N GLY A 71 -16.35 -2.63 -24.20
CA GLY A 71 -16.66 -3.23 -25.50
C GLY A 71 -15.89 -4.52 -25.79
N GLY A 72 -15.24 -4.60 -26.96
CA GLY A 72 -14.49 -5.78 -27.40
C GLY A 72 -13.26 -6.11 -26.54
N GLY A 73 -12.74 -5.14 -25.78
CA GLY A 73 -11.58 -5.32 -24.90
C GLY A 73 -11.91 -5.77 -23.47
N ARG A 74 -13.18 -6.00 -23.14
CA ARG A 74 -13.64 -6.29 -21.76
C ARG A 74 -13.05 -7.57 -21.14
N HIS A 75 -12.55 -8.47 -21.98
CA HIS A 75 -11.94 -9.73 -21.58
C HIS A 75 -10.53 -9.53 -21.00
N VAL A 76 -9.93 -8.35 -21.16
CA VAL A 76 -8.65 -7.98 -20.55
C VAL A 76 -8.93 -7.30 -19.22
N CYS A 77 -8.50 -7.90 -18.10
CA CYS A 77 -8.65 -7.30 -16.77
C CYS A 77 -7.43 -6.45 -16.38
N ASN A 78 -7.67 -5.44 -15.55
CA ASN A 78 -6.64 -4.63 -14.88
C ASN A 78 -6.81 -4.77 -13.36
N CYS A 79 -5.68 -4.86 -12.65
CA CYS A 79 -5.64 -4.84 -11.20
C CYS A 79 -4.65 -3.79 -10.72
N LEU A 80 -5.06 -3.03 -9.71
CA LEU A 80 -4.21 -2.06 -9.02
C LEU A 80 -4.07 -2.45 -7.56
N TYR A 81 -2.85 -2.38 -7.03
CA TYR A 81 -2.53 -2.80 -5.67
C TYR A 81 -1.84 -1.67 -4.91
N GLU A 82 -2.22 -1.49 -3.65
CA GLU A 82 -1.57 -0.58 -2.72
C GLU A 82 -1.44 -1.21 -1.34
N THR A 83 -0.34 -0.91 -0.64
CA THR A 83 -0.04 -1.49 0.67
C THR A 83 0.59 -0.47 1.60
N LYS A 84 0.33 -0.58 2.90
CA LYS A 84 1.01 0.22 3.91
C LYS A 84 2.48 -0.13 3.95
N VAL A 85 3.33 0.89 4.00
CA VAL A 85 4.78 0.75 4.16
C VAL A 85 5.15 -0.09 5.38
N GLN A 86 4.43 0.08 6.50
CA GLN A 86 4.63 -0.73 7.71
C GLN A 86 4.38 -2.22 7.48
N ALA A 87 3.37 -2.58 6.69
CA ALA A 87 3.08 -3.98 6.37
C ALA A 87 4.20 -4.62 5.55
N ILE A 88 4.82 -3.85 4.65
CA ILE A 88 6.02 -4.29 3.92
C ILE A 88 7.16 -4.53 4.89
N ALA A 89 7.40 -3.60 5.83
CA ALA A 89 8.46 -3.71 6.83
C ALA A 89 8.32 -4.94 7.72
N THR A 90 7.13 -5.19 8.29
CA THR A 90 6.87 -6.38 9.10
C THR A 90 7.19 -7.67 8.34
N ARG A 91 6.73 -7.80 7.09
CA ARG A 91 7.03 -8.98 6.27
C ARG A 91 8.51 -9.15 5.94
N LEU A 92 9.26 -8.06 5.80
CA LEU A 92 10.71 -8.13 5.61
C LEU A 92 11.40 -8.66 6.87
N VAL A 93 10.96 -8.23 8.05
CA VAL A 93 11.45 -8.71 9.35
C VAL A 93 11.09 -10.18 9.53
N ASP A 94 9.84 -10.58 9.32
CA ASP A 94 9.40 -11.99 9.44
C ASP A 94 10.22 -12.91 8.52
N LYS A 95 10.49 -12.46 7.29
CA LYS A 95 11.19 -13.27 6.28
C LYS A 95 12.69 -13.39 6.54
N TRP A 96 13.34 -12.34 7.02
CA TRP A 96 14.80 -12.23 7.01
C TRP A 96 15.44 -11.94 8.36
N GLY A 97 14.65 -11.65 9.39
CA GLY A 97 15.11 -11.09 10.66
C GLY A 97 15.47 -9.60 10.55
N SER A 98 15.36 -8.88 11.67
CA SER A 98 15.42 -7.42 11.75
C SER A 98 16.71 -6.82 11.15
N ALA A 99 17.87 -7.40 11.45
CA ALA A 99 19.16 -6.89 10.95
C ALA A 99 19.30 -6.99 9.41
N LYS A 100 18.86 -8.11 8.83
CA LYS A 100 18.96 -8.35 7.38
C LYS A 100 17.88 -7.59 6.61
N ALA A 101 16.68 -7.45 7.19
CA ALA A 101 15.63 -6.59 6.67
C ALA A 101 16.09 -5.13 6.58
N GLN A 102 16.70 -4.60 7.67
CA GLN A 102 17.19 -3.22 7.73
C GLN A 102 18.25 -2.94 6.68
N THR A 103 19.25 -3.84 6.57
CA THR A 103 20.36 -3.69 5.63
C THR A 103 19.84 -3.65 4.19
N ARG A 104 18.88 -4.52 3.86
CA ARG A 104 18.29 -4.58 2.51
C ARG A 104 17.43 -3.36 2.21
N ALA A 105 16.58 -2.92 3.14
CA ALA A 105 15.75 -1.74 2.96
C ALA A 105 16.61 -0.48 2.73
N GLN A 106 17.68 -0.30 3.52
CA GLN A 106 18.64 0.79 3.33
C GLN A 106 19.40 0.70 2.00
N ALA A 107 19.80 -0.51 1.58
CA ALA A 107 20.48 -0.70 0.30
C ALA A 107 19.60 -0.35 -0.91
N VAL A 108 18.30 -0.68 -0.85
CA VAL A 108 17.31 -0.26 -1.87
C VAL A 108 17.13 1.25 -1.83
N ALA A 109 16.96 1.85 -0.65
CA ALA A 109 16.78 3.29 -0.48
C ALA A 109 17.93 4.10 -1.10
N ARG A 110 19.18 3.66 -0.92
CA ARG A 110 20.38 4.31 -1.50
C ARG A 110 20.48 4.23 -3.03
N ARG A 111 19.79 3.27 -3.65
CA ARG A 111 19.82 3.04 -5.12
C ARG A 111 18.63 3.68 -5.83
N CYS A 112 17.64 4.15 -5.08
CA CYS A 112 16.47 4.80 -5.61
C CYS A 112 16.66 6.32 -5.63
N ALA A 113 16.03 6.97 -6.61
CA ALA A 113 15.85 8.42 -6.66
C ALA A 113 14.36 8.74 -6.66
N GLY A 114 14.00 9.98 -6.30
CA GLY A 114 12.61 10.42 -6.22
C GLY A 114 11.77 9.61 -5.22
N THR A 115 10.51 9.35 -5.52
CA THR A 115 9.55 8.70 -4.61
C THR A 115 9.93 7.29 -4.21
N ARG A 116 10.58 6.53 -5.12
CA ARG A 116 11.07 5.19 -4.79
C ARG A 116 12.08 5.24 -3.66
N ALA A 117 12.87 6.32 -3.58
CA ALA A 117 13.79 6.55 -2.47
C ALA A 117 13.02 6.85 -1.17
N LYS A 118 11.98 7.69 -1.24
CA LYS A 118 11.13 8.02 -0.09
C LYS A 118 10.42 6.78 0.47
N ILE A 119 9.75 5.99 -0.38
CA ILE A 119 9.08 4.75 0.02
C ILE A 119 10.10 3.76 0.61
N ALA A 120 11.25 3.59 -0.01
CA ALA A 120 12.30 2.70 0.51
C ALA A 120 12.89 3.19 1.84
N CYS A 121 13.03 4.51 2.04
CA CYS A 121 13.41 5.11 3.32
C CYS A 121 12.32 4.87 4.39
N ASP A 122 11.05 5.06 4.06
CA ASP A 122 9.93 4.85 4.97
C ASP A 122 9.83 3.36 5.37
N ILE A 123 10.08 2.43 4.44
CA ILE A 123 10.21 1.00 4.73
C ILE A 123 11.39 0.76 5.69
N ALA A 124 12.55 1.37 5.43
CA ALA A 124 13.73 1.23 6.29
C ALA A 124 13.54 1.84 7.69
N MET A 125 12.74 2.89 7.84
CA MET A 125 12.36 3.45 9.14
C MET A 125 11.38 2.50 9.86
N SER A 126 10.38 2.01 9.15
CA SER A 126 9.38 1.07 9.68
C SER A 126 10.01 -0.25 10.16
N VAL A 127 11.01 -0.79 9.43
CA VAL A 127 11.79 -1.97 9.86
C VAL A 127 12.57 -1.69 11.14
N ARG A 128 13.13 -0.49 11.27
CA ARG A 128 13.84 -0.06 12.48
C ARG A 128 12.91 0.06 13.68
N ASP A 129 11.69 0.53 13.47
CA ASP A 129 10.69 0.65 14.54
C ASP A 129 10.17 -0.71 15.00
N CYS A 130 10.00 -1.69 14.10
CA CYS A 130 9.76 -3.09 14.48
C CYS A 130 10.89 -3.60 15.40
N ASN A 131 12.14 -3.34 15.05
CA ASN A 131 13.30 -3.75 15.85
C ASN A 131 13.36 -3.08 17.23
N ARG A 132 12.85 -1.84 17.36
CA ARG A 132 12.77 -1.16 18.66
C ARG A 132 11.74 -1.82 19.57
N LEU A 133 10.60 -2.23 19.04
CA LEU A 133 9.58 -2.94 19.82
C LEU A 133 10.15 -4.26 20.38
N ASP A 134 10.91 -5.02 19.59
CA ASP A 134 11.55 -6.26 20.07
C ASP A 134 12.53 -6.03 21.25
N ILE A 135 13.18 -4.86 21.34
CA ILE A 135 14.09 -4.52 22.45
C ILE A 135 13.35 -4.23 23.76
N TYR A 136 12.08 -3.78 23.70
CA TYR A 136 11.30 -3.44 24.90
C TYR A 136 10.44 -4.59 25.44
N TYR A 137 10.28 -5.69 24.69
CA TYR A 137 9.42 -6.82 25.04
C TYR A 137 10.20 -8.13 25.33
N HIS A 138 11.52 -8.03 25.56
CA HIS A 138 12.40 -9.09 26.08
C HIS A 138 13.02 -8.68 27.41
#